data_AF-A0A959DGS5-F1
#
_entry.id   AF-A0A959DGS5-F1
#
_cell.length_a   1.000
_cell.length_b   1.000
_cell.length_c   1.000
_cell.angle_alpha   90.00
_cell.angle_beta   90.00
_cell.angle_gamma   90.00
#
_symmetry.space_group_name_H-M   'P 1'
#
loop_
_entity.id
_entity.type
_entity.pdbx_description
1 polymer ?
#
loop_
_entity_poly.entity_id
_entity_poly.type
_entity_poly.pdbx_seq_one_letter_code
_entity_poly.pdbx_strand_id
1 'polypeptide(L)'
;MSEILKPIETIGRQTTKKGIVELAKAHAGQIMENGYDLLKVYVELKRYEAYLDTIIQEIKDSTTKKAAEKGERDFRYANARVIIGKRTKYHYEGDLKWRLLNDELERAKQERKARETLLKQVEGETGEIVNPETGEVEQATAPIREVVSQIIIRL
;
A
#
# COMPACT_ATOMS: atom_id res chain seq x y z
N MET A 1 16.54 17.34 17.61
CA MET A 1 15.34 17.21 16.75
C MET A 1 15.49 17.86 15.37
N SER A 2 16.32 18.91 15.18
CA SER A 2 16.69 19.45 13.86
C SER A 2 17.75 18.63 13.10
N GLU A 3 18.27 17.55 13.69
CA GLU A 3 19.41 16.79 13.15
C GLU A 3 19.03 15.51 12.41
N ILE A 4 17.83 14.95 12.64
CA ILE A 4 17.42 13.67 12.01
C ILE A 4 16.89 13.88 10.59
N LEU A 5 16.23 15.01 10.36
CA LEU A 5 15.75 15.42 9.04
C LEU A 5 16.32 16.81 8.79
N LYS A 6 17.28 16.94 7.85
CA LYS A 6 17.58 18.26 7.29
C LYS A 6 16.26 18.91 6.86
N PRO A 7 16.07 20.22 7.07
CA PRO A 7 14.80 20.86 6.79
C PRO A 7 14.29 20.49 5.41
N ILE A 8 13.01 20.09 5.32
CA ILE A 8 12.25 19.90 4.08
C ILE A 8 12.41 21.10 3.13
N GLU A 9 12.82 22.26 3.67
CA GLU A 9 13.26 23.46 2.96
C GLU A 9 14.34 23.21 1.88
N THR A 10 15.13 22.14 1.98
CA THR A 10 16.08 21.72 0.93
C THR A 10 15.42 21.09 -0.30
N ILE A 11 14.17 20.62 -0.18
CA ILE A 11 13.35 20.21 -1.32
C ILE A 11 12.79 21.49 -1.97
N GLY A 12 13.66 22.18 -2.71
CA GLY A 12 13.28 23.39 -3.44
C GLY A 12 12.26 23.06 -4.54
N ARG A 13 11.47 24.06 -4.94
CA ARG A 13 10.44 23.97 -6.01
C ARG A 13 10.97 23.50 -7.37
N GLN A 14 12.29 23.50 -7.57
CA GLN A 14 12.96 23.07 -8.80
C GLN A 14 13.52 21.64 -8.74
N THR A 15 13.44 20.98 -7.58
CA THR A 15 13.99 19.62 -7.40
C THR A 15 13.15 18.63 -8.20
N THR A 16 13.81 17.80 -9.00
CA THR A 16 13.13 16.74 -9.77
C THR A 16 12.72 15.59 -8.87
N LYS A 17 11.74 14.78 -9.29
CA LYS A 17 11.36 13.54 -8.57
C LYS A 17 12.58 12.66 -8.27
N LYS A 18 13.52 12.55 -9.22
CA LYS A 18 14.75 11.78 -9.05
C LYS A 18 15.62 12.38 -7.94
N GLY A 19 15.84 13.69 -7.95
CA GLY A 19 16.62 14.38 -6.91
C GLY A 19 16.01 14.27 -5.51
N ILE A 20 14.67 14.30 -5.40
CA ILE A 20 13.98 14.09 -4.12
C ILE A 20 14.26 12.68 -3.57
N VAL A 21 14.17 11.66 -4.43
CA VAL A 21 14.43 10.27 -4.04
C VAL A 21 15.89 10.05 -3.65
N GLU A 22 16.84 10.63 -4.39
CA GLU A 22 18.27 10.54 -4.08
C GLU A 22 18.60 11.22 -2.74
N LEU A 23 18.04 12.40 -2.48
CA LEU A 23 18.20 13.10 -1.20
C LEU A 23 17.62 12.29 -0.04
N ALA A 24 16.42 11.71 -0.21
CA ALA A 24 15.80 10.87 0.82
C ALA A 24 16.65 9.62 1.12
N LYS A 25 17.23 8.98 0.09
CA LYS A 25 18.15 7.84 0.27
C LYS A 25 19.42 8.25 1.01
N ALA A 26 20.00 9.40 0.66
CA ALA A 26 21.19 9.91 1.33
C ALA A 26 20.92 10.21 2.82
N HIS A 27 19.81 10.85 3.14
CA HIS A 27 19.42 11.10 4.54
C HIS A 27 19.12 9.81 5.31
N ALA A 28 18.44 8.83 4.69
CA ALA A 28 18.22 7.53 5.31
C ALA A 28 19.55 6.83 5.64
N GLY A 29 20.53 6.89 4.73
CA GLY A 29 21.90 6.41 4.97
C GLY A 29 22.54 7.06 6.20
N GLN A 30 22.48 8.38 6.28
CA GLN A 30 23.00 9.14 7.43
C GLN A 30 22.32 8.76 8.75
N ILE A 31 21.01 8.54 8.76
CA ILE A 31 20.27 8.09 9.95
C ILE A 31 20.76 6.71 10.40
N MET A 32 21.02 5.80 9.45
CA MET A 32 21.53 4.45 9.76
C MET A 32 22.95 4.46 10.31
N GLU A 33 23.80 5.38 9.83
CA GLU A 33 25.22 5.47 10.21
C GLU A 33 25.46 6.22 11.53
N ASN A 34 24.60 7.19 11.88
CA ASN A 34 24.80 8.08 13.03
C ASN A 34 24.39 7.49 14.40
N GLY A 35 24.18 6.18 14.51
CA GLY A 35 23.92 5.51 15.79
C GLY A 35 22.56 5.81 16.43
N TYR A 36 21.58 6.27 15.65
CA TYR A 36 20.21 6.48 16.12
C TYR A 36 19.49 5.15 16.43
N ASP A 37 18.54 5.20 17.36
CA ASP A 37 17.59 4.10 17.58
C ASP A 37 16.60 4.03 16.40
N LEU A 38 16.89 3.14 15.44
CA LEU A 38 16.18 3.05 14.17
C LEU A 38 14.69 2.73 14.35
N LEU A 39 14.31 1.99 15.38
CA LEU A 39 12.91 1.65 15.62
C LEU A 39 12.13 2.89 16.07
N LYS A 40 12.69 3.69 16.98
CA LYS A 40 12.08 4.96 17.40
C LYS A 40 11.99 5.95 16.24
N VAL A 41 13.07 6.08 15.46
CA VAL A 41 13.06 6.93 14.27
C VAL A 41 11.99 6.46 13.28
N TYR A 42 11.86 5.16 13.05
CA TYR A 42 10.85 4.60 12.17
C TYR A 42 9.41 4.90 12.65
N VAL A 43 9.13 4.78 13.96
CA VAL A 43 7.82 5.14 14.53
C VAL A 43 7.51 6.63 14.35
N GLU A 44 8.48 7.51 14.60
CA GLU A 44 8.30 8.94 14.40
C GLU A 44 8.06 9.29 12.92
N LEU A 45 8.80 8.68 11.99
CA LEU A 45 8.57 8.85 10.56
C LEU A 45 7.16 8.39 10.15
N LYS A 46 6.65 7.29 10.72
CA LYS A 46 5.27 6.84 10.49
C LYS A 46 4.22 7.83 11.00
N ARG A 47 4.47 8.51 12.12
CA ARG A 47 3.59 9.59 12.62
C ARG A 47 3.55 10.76 11.65
N TYR A 48 4.71 11.18 11.15
CA TYR A 48 4.78 12.24 10.15
C TYR A 48 4.13 11.85 8.82
N GLU A 49 4.28 10.60 8.38
CA GLU A 49 3.58 10.06 7.21
C GLU A 49 2.07 10.22 7.37
N ALA A 50 1.50 9.72 8.48
CA ALA A 50 0.06 9.84 8.76
C ALA A 50 -0.42 11.30 8.82
N TYR A 51 0.35 12.18 9.47
CA TYR A 51 0.05 13.61 9.56
C TYR A 51 0.05 14.28 8.17
N LEU A 52 1.10 14.07 7.38
CA LEU A 52 1.25 14.67 6.05
C LEU A 52 0.21 14.12 5.07
N ASP A 53 -0.04 12.81 5.09
CA ASP A 53 -1.05 12.17 4.25
C ASP A 53 -2.44 12.75 4.52
N THR A 54 -2.78 12.96 5.79
CA THR A 54 -4.06 13.58 6.18
C THR A 54 -4.20 14.98 5.59
N ILE A 55 -3.18 15.83 5.77
CA ILE A 55 -3.19 17.20 5.23
C ILE A 55 -3.28 17.19 3.70
N ILE A 56 -2.52 16.32 3.03
CA ILE A 56 -2.53 16.19 1.58
C ILE A 56 -3.93 15.83 1.08
N GLN A 57 -4.62 14.89 1.73
CA GLN A 57 -5.98 14.52 1.32
C GLN A 57 -6.98 15.67 1.52
N GLU A 58 -6.97 16.32 2.68
CA GLU A 58 -7.87 17.45 2.96
C GLU A 58 -7.68 18.60 1.94
N ILE A 59 -6.43 18.93 1.62
CA ILE A 59 -6.11 19.96 0.62
C ILE A 59 -6.50 19.50 -0.78
N LYS A 60 -6.24 18.24 -1.14
CA LYS A 60 -6.59 17.68 -2.46
C LYS A 60 -8.09 17.73 -2.69
N ASP A 61 -8.89 17.33 -1.71
CA ASP A 61 -10.35 17.34 -1.82
C ASP A 61 -10.89 18.77 -1.93
N SER A 62 -10.34 19.71 -1.17
CA SER A 62 -10.70 21.13 -1.27
C SER A 62 -10.30 21.75 -2.62
N THR A 63 -9.10 21.47 -3.11
CA THR A 63 -8.57 22.06 -4.35
C THR A 63 -9.20 21.47 -5.60
N THR A 64 -9.49 20.17 -5.62
CA THR A 64 -10.20 19.53 -6.74
C THR A 64 -11.63 20.07 -6.88
N LYS A 65 -12.34 20.32 -5.78
CA LYS A 65 -13.66 20.98 -5.79
C LYS A 65 -13.58 22.39 -6.37
N LYS A 66 -12.65 23.23 -5.87
CA LYS A 66 -12.46 24.61 -6.35
C LYS A 66 -12.04 24.69 -7.82
N ALA A 67 -11.17 23.79 -8.27
CA ALA A 67 -10.75 23.75 -9.66
C ALA A 67 -11.90 23.30 -10.59
N ALA A 68 -12.76 22.39 -10.13
CA ALA A 68 -13.96 22.00 -10.85
C ALA A 68 -14.95 23.17 -11.03
N GLU A 69 -15.13 24.01 -9.99
CA GLU A 69 -15.95 25.22 -10.04
C GLU A 69 -15.39 26.27 -11.03
N LYS A 70 -14.07 26.44 -11.05
CA LYS A 70 -13.38 27.42 -11.92
C LYS A 70 -13.13 26.94 -13.34
N GLY A 71 -13.34 25.65 -13.62
CA GLY A 71 -13.03 25.05 -14.92
C GLY A 71 -11.53 24.89 -15.22
N GLU A 72 -10.65 25.06 -14.22
CA GLU A 72 -9.21 24.87 -14.36
C GLU A 72 -8.90 23.37 -14.50
N ARG A 73 -8.26 22.96 -15.60
CA ARG A 73 -7.99 21.54 -15.90
C ARG A 73 -6.53 21.20 -16.14
N ASP A 74 -5.74 22.17 -16.55
CA ASP A 74 -4.31 22.00 -16.85
C ASP A 74 -3.59 23.30 -16.51
N PHE A 75 -2.57 23.21 -15.66
CA PHE A 75 -1.71 24.34 -15.35
C PHE A 75 -0.30 23.87 -14.99
N ARG A 76 0.67 24.79 -15.08
CA ARG A 76 2.03 24.55 -14.62
C ARG A 76 2.26 25.23 -13.28
N TYR A 77 2.86 24.52 -12.35
CA TYR A 77 3.33 25.07 -11.07
C TYR A 77 4.77 24.63 -10.84
N ALA A 78 5.70 25.58 -10.82
CA ALA A 78 7.14 25.31 -10.79
C ALA A 78 7.55 24.32 -11.90
N ASN A 79 8.17 23.20 -11.55
CA ASN A 79 8.57 22.13 -12.50
C ASN A 79 7.48 21.06 -12.72
N ALA A 80 6.29 21.22 -12.14
CA ALA A 80 5.19 20.27 -12.25
C ALA A 80 4.12 20.76 -13.25
N ARG A 81 3.63 19.84 -14.09
CA ARG A 81 2.38 20.01 -14.82
C ARG A 81 1.27 19.33 -14.04
N VAL A 82 0.23 20.08 -13.70
CA VAL A 82 -0.93 19.60 -12.95
C VAL A 82 -2.08 19.42 -13.93
N ILE A 83 -2.60 18.19 -14.01
CA ILE A 83 -3.75 17.86 -14.86
C ILE A 83 -4.86 17.33 -13.96
N ILE A 84 -6.03 17.97 -14.04
CA ILE A 84 -7.23 17.56 -13.31
C ILE A 84 -8.11 16.75 -14.26
N GLY A 85 -7.93 15.43 -14.20
CA GLY A 85 -8.67 14.49 -15.02
C GLY A 85 -10.05 14.14 -14.43
N LYS A 86 -10.98 13.78 -15.32
CA LYS A 86 -12.24 13.13 -14.93
C LYS A 86 -12.16 11.65 -15.35
N ARG A 87 -12.52 10.75 -14.43
CA ARG A 87 -12.68 9.33 -14.73
C ARG A 87 -14.16 8.98 -14.62
N THR A 88 -14.70 8.31 -15.63
CA THR A 88 -16.01 7.66 -15.53
C THR A 88 -15.86 6.38 -14.72
N LYS A 89 -16.62 6.26 -13.63
CA LYS A 89 -16.78 5.02 -12.87
C LYS A 89 -18.07 4.36 -13.34
N TYR A 90 -17.96 3.14 -13.87
CA TYR A 90 -19.12 2.32 -14.23
C TYR A 90 -19.51 1.44 -13.04
N HIS A 91 -20.81 1.35 -12.81
CA HIS A 91 -21.44 0.54 -11.78
C HIS A 91 -22.19 -0.60 -12.50
N TYR A 92 -21.80 -1.84 -12.23
CA TYR A 92 -22.30 -3.03 -12.93
C TYR A 92 -23.21 -3.90 -12.05
N GLU A 93 -23.46 -3.46 -10.81
CA GLU A 93 -24.21 -4.20 -9.79
C GLU A 93 -25.66 -4.48 -10.20
N GLY A 94 -26.21 -3.73 -11.17
CA GLY A 94 -27.54 -3.96 -11.72
C GLY A 94 -27.63 -5.13 -12.72
N ASP A 95 -26.52 -5.55 -13.32
CA ASP A 95 -26.52 -6.64 -14.30
C ASP A 95 -26.56 -8.01 -13.58
N LEU A 96 -27.46 -8.89 -14.01
CA LEU A 96 -27.63 -10.20 -13.38
C LEU A 96 -26.41 -11.11 -13.63
N LYS A 97 -25.89 -11.13 -14.87
CA LYS A 97 -24.77 -11.99 -15.23
C LYS A 97 -23.49 -11.57 -14.51
N TRP A 98 -23.26 -10.27 -14.40
CA TRP A 98 -22.15 -9.70 -13.65
C TRP A 98 -22.20 -10.11 -12.17
N ARG A 99 -23.37 -10.03 -11.53
CA ARG A 99 -23.53 -10.46 -10.13
C ARG A 99 -23.22 -11.95 -9.95
N LEU A 100 -23.76 -12.82 -10.80
CA LEU A 100 -23.48 -14.25 -10.74
C LEU A 100 -21.98 -14.55 -10.88
N LEU A 101 -21.30 -13.91 -11.83
CA LEU A 101 -19.85 -14.05 -12.00
C LEU A 101 -19.07 -13.54 -10.78
N ASN A 102 -19.53 -12.45 -10.17
CA ASN A 102 -18.90 -11.92 -8.96
C ASN A 102 -19.09 -12.87 -7.76
N ASP A 103 -20.27 -13.46 -7.61
CA ASP A 103 -20.57 -14.43 -6.56
C ASP A 103 -19.74 -15.71 -6.72
N GLU A 104 -19.62 -16.23 -7.95
CA GLU A 104 -18.73 -17.36 -8.28
C GLU A 104 -17.26 -17.04 -7.94
N LEU A 105 -16.80 -15.83 -8.27
CA LEU A 105 -15.44 -15.39 -7.95
C LEU A 105 -15.21 -15.33 -6.44
N GLU A 106 -16.16 -14.78 -5.68
CA GLU A 106 -16.06 -14.74 -4.22
C GLU A 106 -16.07 -16.13 -3.60
N ARG A 107 -16.91 -17.04 -4.10
CA ARG A 107 -16.90 -18.45 -3.70
C ARG A 107 -15.54 -19.10 -3.98
N ALA A 108 -15.02 -18.97 -5.20
CA ALA A 108 -13.71 -19.52 -5.56
C ALA A 108 -12.57 -18.96 -4.69
N LYS A 109 -12.63 -17.67 -4.30
CA LYS A 109 -11.68 -17.08 -3.35
C LYS A 109 -11.78 -17.72 -1.96
N GLN A 110 -12.99 -18.02 -1.49
CA GLN A 110 -13.20 -18.67 -0.20
C GLN A 110 -12.67 -20.11 -0.21
N GLU A 111 -13.00 -20.88 -1.25
CA GLU A 111 -12.50 -22.25 -1.44
C GLU A 111 -10.96 -22.28 -1.49
N ARG A 112 -10.33 -21.36 -2.22
CA ARG A 112 -8.87 -21.22 -2.26
C ARG A 112 -8.29 -20.93 -0.87
N LYS A 113 -8.88 -20.01 -0.10
CA LYS A 113 -8.41 -19.70 1.27
C LYS A 113 -8.57 -20.88 2.22
N ALA A 114 -9.66 -21.64 2.10
CA ALA A 114 -9.87 -22.86 2.87
C ALA A 114 -8.76 -23.87 2.54
N ARG A 115 -8.46 -24.08 1.25
CA ARG A 115 -7.36 -24.93 0.81
C ARG A 115 -6.00 -24.47 1.33
N GLU A 116 -5.70 -23.16 1.24
CA GLU A 116 -4.47 -22.57 1.79
C GLU A 116 -4.32 -22.84 3.31
N THR A 117 -5.43 -22.86 4.04
CA THR A 117 -5.44 -23.14 5.48
C THR A 117 -5.10 -24.60 5.78
N LEU A 118 -5.67 -25.53 5.00
CA LEU A 118 -5.35 -26.96 5.10
C LEU A 118 -3.88 -27.23 4.74
N LEU A 119 -3.37 -26.62 3.67
CA LEU A 119 -1.98 -26.80 3.24
C LEU A 119 -0.96 -26.35 4.30
N LYS A 120 -1.29 -25.35 5.12
CA LYS A 120 -0.42 -24.91 6.22
C LYS A 120 -0.26 -25.94 7.34
N GLN A 121 -1.15 -26.93 7.41
CA GLN A 121 -1.11 -28.01 8.40
C GLN A 121 -0.20 -29.17 7.97
N VAL A 122 0.20 -29.22 6.69
CA VAL A 122 1.10 -30.24 6.17
C VAL A 122 2.52 -30.00 6.71
N GLU A 123 3.10 -31.04 7.31
CA GLU A 123 4.50 -31.09 7.74
C GLU A 123 5.35 -31.90 6.75
N GLY A 124 6.62 -31.53 6.56
CA GLY A 124 7.51 -32.21 5.61
C GLY A 124 7.33 -31.76 4.16
N GLU A 125 7.63 -32.63 3.18
CA GLU A 125 7.46 -32.35 1.75
C GLU A 125 6.06 -32.71 1.25
N THR A 126 5.49 -33.80 1.77
CA THR A 126 4.14 -34.27 1.49
C THR A 126 3.47 -34.76 2.77
N GLY A 127 2.15 -34.62 2.85
CA GLY A 127 1.37 -35.14 3.96
C GLY A 127 -0.11 -35.25 3.62
N GLU A 128 -0.85 -35.83 4.55
CA GLU A 128 -2.27 -36.09 4.38
C GLU A 128 -3.10 -34.92 4.92
N ILE A 129 -4.05 -34.45 4.12
CA ILE A 129 -5.06 -33.48 4.56
C ILE A 129 -6.44 -34.09 4.38
N VAL A 130 -7.30 -33.89 5.38
CA VAL A 130 -8.70 -34.31 5.30
C VAL A 130 -9.48 -33.19 4.64
N ASN A 131 -10.12 -33.49 3.51
CA ASN A 131 -11.03 -32.57 2.87
C ASN A 131 -12.31 -32.44 3.72
N PRO A 132 -12.61 -31.27 4.30
CA PRO A 132 -13.76 -31.12 5.20
C PRO A 132 -15.11 -31.21 4.49
N GLU A 133 -15.16 -31.06 3.17
CA GLU A 133 -16.41 -31.15 2.39
C GLU A 133 -16.76 -32.59 1.98
N THR A 134 -15.74 -33.42 1.72
CA THR A 134 -15.94 -34.82 1.27
C THR A 134 -15.61 -35.86 2.34
N GLY A 135 -14.84 -35.49 3.37
CA GLY A 135 -14.32 -36.40 4.39
C GLY A 135 -13.16 -37.29 3.90
N GLU A 136 -12.70 -37.10 2.67
CA GLU A 136 -11.65 -37.90 2.06
C GLU A 136 -10.25 -37.43 2.47
N VAL A 137 -9.32 -38.37 2.56
CA VAL A 137 -7.90 -38.08 2.82
C VAL A 137 -7.19 -37.87 1.49
N GLU A 138 -6.65 -36.68 1.27
CA GLU A 138 -5.88 -36.32 0.08
C GLU A 138 -4.40 -36.19 0.45
N GLN A 139 -3.51 -36.69 -0.42
CA GLN A 139 -2.09 -36.34 -0.34
C GLN A 139 -1.88 -34.92 -0.88
N ALA A 140 -1.20 -34.09 -0.11
CA ALA A 140 -0.89 -32.72 -0.46
C ALA A 140 0.61 -32.42 -0.28
N THR A 141 1.13 -31.57 -1.16
CA THR A 141 2.49 -31.03 -1.06
C THR A 141 2.51 -29.85 -0.11
N ALA A 142 3.48 -29.81 0.81
CA ALA A 142 3.60 -28.73 1.77
C ALA A 142 3.97 -27.40 1.08
N PRO A 143 3.47 -26.25 1.58
CA PRO A 143 3.87 -24.95 1.07
C PRO A 143 5.32 -24.63 1.48
N ILE A 144 6.04 -23.93 0.60
CA ILE A 144 7.36 -23.38 0.92
C ILE A 144 7.19 -22.32 2.03
N ARG A 145 7.84 -22.53 3.17
CA ARG A 145 7.79 -21.60 4.30
C ARG A 145 8.92 -20.59 4.19
N GLU A 146 8.57 -19.32 4.07
CA GLU A 146 9.49 -18.18 4.21
C GLU A 146 9.09 -17.38 5.44
N VAL A 147 10.01 -17.23 6.40
CA VAL A 147 9.78 -16.40 7.60
C VAL A 147 10.18 -14.97 7.27
N VAL A 148 9.19 -14.14 6.96
CA VAL A 148 9.38 -12.70 6.74
C VAL A 148 9.08 -11.96 8.05
N SER A 149 10.08 -11.26 8.60
CA SER A 149 9.87 -10.39 9.76
C SER A 149 9.19 -9.09 9.32
N GLN A 150 8.13 -8.67 10.03
CA GLN A 150 7.40 -7.44 9.74
C GLN A 150 7.29 -6.57 11.01
N ILE A 151 7.50 -5.27 10.85
CA ILE A 151 7.23 -4.28 11.91
C ILE A 151 5.78 -3.82 11.78
N ILE A 152 4.96 -4.05 12.81
CA ILE A 152 3.57 -3.57 12.89
C ILE A 152 3.52 -2.39 13.85
N ILE A 153 3.11 -1.22 13.36
CA ILE A 153 2.91 -0.01 14.18
C ILE A 153 1.40 0.28 14.24
N ARG A 154 0.89 0.48 15.46
CA ARG A 154 -0.47 0.99 15.71
C ARG A 154 -0.31 2.40 16.25
N LEU A 155 -0.68 3.39 15.43
CA LEU A 155 -0.63 4.81 15.77
C LEU A 155 -1.96 5.29 16.35
#